data_AF-A0A3R7XN91-F1
#
_entry.id   AF-A0A3R7XN91-F1
#
_cell.length_a   1.000
_cell.length_b   1.000
_cell.length_c   1.000
_cell.angle_alpha   90.00
_cell.angle_beta   90.00
_cell.angle_gamma   90.00
#
_symmetry.space_group_name_H-M   'P 1'
#
loop_
_entity.id
_entity.type
_entity.pdbx_description
1 polymer ?
#
loop_
_entity_poly.entity_id
_entity_poly.type
_entity_poly.pdbx_seq_one_letter_code
_entity_poly.pdbx_strand_id
1 'polypeptide(L)'
;MLPVPGDDAPSNGKGKRIAIIAVAVLLVAGGVTAAIVLSSGSGSGSDTNSSSGNKGSSTTVAPANIVTAEDLLGTSKPPAGATTTPAPTPASDPETGKAALTMLAIGDWGSTTGKKSGSTLDDAGDPGSCCKRFGGSGPNANKVDTSRPRIKVDYWSQLYVSTILAQSAGELKPKPARVIGHGDNIYWNGAAPGDIAYRMEETFEKKYAQPALAGIKWVNVAGNHDIGGSDFICGEKDYSFYECKDTAELLKYLDLKFDLQAQYKSPNQDRWLMKDHYYVESVKSEDGSVSVDIFNLDTNHADSHGLQQVCCQCYGYSKLTKTPCTGNEEPGDANCAGGDKAMFNACKDKIDGWAKASLDGAARDLAKSTATYKIINTHYSPHFHMGEPKMLAWYNLTK
;
A
#
# COMPACT_ATOMS: atom_id res chain seq x y z
N MET A 1 -32.09 18.10 8.79
CA MET A 1 -31.44 17.38 9.90
C MET A 1 -32.47 17.17 11.00
N LEU A 2 -32.87 15.92 11.22
CA LEU A 2 -33.74 15.49 12.32
C LEU A 2 -32.88 14.74 13.34
N PRO A 3 -33.10 14.92 14.66
CA PRO A 3 -32.23 14.39 15.70
C PRO A 3 -32.46 12.90 15.99
N VAL A 4 -31.37 12.18 16.28
CA VAL A 4 -31.38 10.80 16.79
C VAL A 4 -31.49 10.84 18.32
N PRO A 5 -32.48 10.19 18.94
CA PRO A 5 -32.57 10.06 20.40
C PRO A 5 -31.85 8.80 20.93
N GLY A 6 -31.21 8.95 22.09
CA GLY A 6 -31.18 7.90 23.13
C GLY A 6 -29.84 7.24 23.42
N ASP A 7 -28.90 7.96 24.04
CA ASP A 7 -27.96 7.37 25.00
C ASP A 7 -28.39 7.85 26.40
N ASP A 8 -29.14 7.02 27.13
CA ASP A 8 -29.36 7.20 28.55
C ASP A 8 -28.17 6.58 29.31
N ALA A 9 -27.39 7.44 29.95
CA ALA A 9 -26.33 7.06 30.89
C ALA A 9 -26.93 6.76 32.28
N PRO A 10 -26.51 5.69 32.97
CA PRO A 10 -26.71 5.59 34.41
C PRO A 10 -25.48 6.13 35.18
N SER A 11 -25.69 7.31 35.76
CA SER A 11 -25.44 7.67 37.17
C SER A 11 -24.11 7.28 37.85
N ASN A 12 -23.37 8.35 38.18
CA ASN A 12 -22.25 8.49 39.12
C ASN A 12 -22.32 7.68 40.43
N GLY A 13 -21.28 6.88 40.68
CA GLY A 13 -20.83 6.44 42.01
C GLY A 13 -19.44 6.97 42.31
N LYS A 14 -19.30 7.80 43.37
CA LYS A 14 -18.07 8.48 43.80
C LYS A 14 -16.96 7.49 44.22
N GLY A 15 -15.73 7.66 43.73
CA GLY A 15 -14.58 6.90 44.23
C GLY A 15 -13.21 7.32 43.68
N LYS A 16 -12.58 8.29 44.36
CA LYS A 16 -11.12 8.63 44.44
C LYS A 16 -10.30 8.74 43.14
N ARG A 17 -9.91 9.99 42.87
CA ARG A 17 -8.82 10.40 41.97
C ARG A 17 -7.47 9.86 42.46
N ILE A 18 -6.73 9.19 41.59
CA ILE A 18 -5.26 9.07 41.69
C ILE A 18 -4.71 9.62 40.38
N ALA A 19 -4.01 10.75 40.49
CA ALA A 19 -3.19 11.31 39.43
C ALA A 19 -1.80 10.65 39.52
N ILE A 20 -1.31 10.09 38.41
CA ILE A 20 0.12 9.85 38.22
C ILE A 20 0.50 10.43 36.86
N ILE A 21 1.49 11.32 36.91
CA ILE A 21 2.08 12.09 35.82
C ILE A 21 3.34 11.34 35.33
N ALA A 22 3.50 11.33 34.01
CA ALA A 22 4.75 11.35 33.22
C ALA A 22 5.78 10.19 33.24
N VAL A 23 6.06 9.75 32.00
CA VAL A 23 7.38 9.57 31.36
C VAL A 23 8.25 8.38 31.76
N ALA A 24 8.51 7.52 30.77
CA ALA A 24 9.84 6.98 30.49
C ALA A 24 9.95 6.54 29.02
N VAL A 25 10.58 7.39 28.20
CA VAL A 25 11.20 7.06 26.91
C VAL A 25 12.64 6.65 27.22
N LEU A 26 13.05 5.44 26.87
CA LEU A 26 14.45 5.00 26.75
C LEU A 26 14.50 3.93 25.64
N LEU A 27 14.96 4.29 24.43
CA LEU A 27 16.35 4.16 23.97
C LEU A 27 16.84 2.72 23.93
N VAL A 28 16.84 2.13 22.73
CA VAL A 28 17.91 1.21 22.31
C VAL A 28 18.49 1.77 21.02
N ALA A 29 19.53 2.58 21.19
CA ALA A 29 20.48 2.92 20.15
C ALA A 29 21.66 1.93 20.22
N GLY A 30 22.12 1.49 19.06
CA GLY A 30 23.35 0.73 18.86
C GLY A 30 23.15 -0.38 17.83
N GLY A 31 23.81 -0.43 16.69
CA GLY A 31 24.81 0.44 16.10
C GLY A 31 25.27 -0.23 14.81
N VAL A 32 25.27 0.50 13.69
CA VAL A 32 25.95 0.08 12.46
C VAL A 32 26.77 1.26 11.97
N THR A 33 28.06 1.23 12.27
CA THR A 33 29.09 2.09 11.67
C THR A 33 29.29 1.67 10.21
N ALA A 34 28.83 2.50 9.26
CA ALA A 34 29.25 2.42 7.87
C ALA A 34 30.42 3.40 7.64
N ALA A 35 31.61 2.86 7.38
CA ALA A 35 32.76 3.63 6.96
C ALA A 35 32.60 4.04 5.48
N ILE A 36 32.44 5.33 5.23
CA ILE A 36 32.48 5.90 3.87
C ILE A 36 33.90 6.39 3.60
N VAL A 37 34.60 5.72 2.68
CA VAL A 37 35.84 6.22 2.09
C VAL A 37 35.47 7.16 0.95
N LEU A 38 35.62 8.47 1.17
CA LEU A 38 35.54 9.49 0.13
C LEU A 38 36.94 9.72 -0.45
N SER A 39 37.17 9.28 -1.68
CA SER A 39 38.32 9.69 -2.48
C SER A 39 38.04 11.07 -3.10
N SER A 40 38.56 12.12 -2.47
CA SER A 40 38.58 13.48 -3.02
C SER A 40 39.73 13.63 -4.03
N GLY A 41 39.40 13.64 -5.32
CA GLY A 41 40.32 14.09 -6.37
C GLY A 41 40.30 15.62 -6.44
N SER A 42 41.40 16.24 -6.04
CA SER A 42 41.68 17.67 -6.18
C SER A 42 42.34 17.95 -7.53
N GLY A 43 41.86 18.96 -8.23
CA GLY A 43 42.48 19.47 -9.47
C GLY A 43 42.17 20.96 -9.63
N SER A 44 43.19 21.79 -9.43
CA SER A 44 43.16 23.24 -9.60
C SER A 44 43.82 23.68 -10.92
N GLY A 45 43.38 24.82 -11.45
CA GLY A 45 44.05 25.65 -12.46
C GLY A 45 43.39 25.59 -13.84
N SER A 46 43.15 26.67 -14.58
CA SER A 46 43.49 28.10 -14.42
C SER A 46 42.72 28.93 -15.46
N ASP A 47 42.44 30.19 -15.14
CA ASP A 47 41.70 31.19 -15.94
C ASP A 47 42.35 31.60 -17.27
N THR A 48 41.53 32.09 -18.22
CA THR A 48 41.72 33.40 -18.89
C THR A 48 40.52 33.86 -19.74
N ASN A 49 40.06 35.09 -19.42
CA ASN A 49 39.30 36.14 -20.14
C ASN A 49 39.03 36.00 -21.67
N SER A 50 38.01 36.60 -22.32
CA SER A 50 37.01 37.65 -22.03
C SER A 50 36.04 37.72 -23.24
N SER A 51 34.76 38.08 -23.05
CA SER A 51 34.10 39.26 -23.68
C SER A 51 32.57 39.23 -23.55
N SER A 52 32.03 40.43 -23.38
CA SER A 52 30.65 40.88 -23.12
C SER A 52 29.56 40.49 -24.13
N GLY A 53 28.34 40.25 -23.65
CA GLY A 53 27.13 40.14 -24.50
C GLY A 53 25.81 39.89 -23.75
N ASN A 54 25.29 40.94 -23.12
CA ASN A 54 23.94 41.22 -22.59
C ASN A 54 22.80 40.15 -22.61
N LYS A 55 22.20 39.98 -21.42
CA LYS A 55 20.76 39.77 -21.08
C LYS A 55 19.97 38.63 -21.76
N GLY A 56 19.91 37.51 -21.04
CA GLY A 56 18.71 36.69 -20.89
C GLY A 56 18.62 36.26 -19.42
N SER A 57 17.56 36.64 -18.72
CA SER A 57 17.32 36.19 -17.34
C SER A 57 17.04 34.69 -17.35
N SER A 58 18.09 33.88 -17.25
CA SER A 58 17.93 32.47 -16.91
C SER A 58 17.52 32.42 -15.45
N THR A 59 16.24 32.11 -15.19
CA THR A 59 15.86 31.50 -13.92
C THR A 59 16.61 30.18 -13.82
N THR A 60 17.80 30.23 -13.24
CA THR A 60 18.45 29.07 -12.66
C THR A 60 17.48 28.51 -11.63
N VAL A 61 16.82 27.41 -11.99
CA VAL A 61 16.09 26.58 -11.04
C VAL A 61 17.08 26.27 -9.93
N ALA A 62 16.78 26.72 -8.71
CA ALA A 62 17.59 26.41 -7.54
C ALA A 62 17.76 24.87 -7.48
N PRO A 63 18.95 24.35 -7.13
CA PRO A 63 19.10 22.92 -6.95
C PRO A 63 18.04 22.44 -5.95
N ALA A 64 17.31 21.39 -6.31
CA ALA A 64 16.28 20.83 -5.44
C ALA A 64 16.91 20.55 -4.07
N ASN A 65 16.38 21.18 -3.01
CA ASN A 65 16.86 20.96 -1.66
C ASN A 65 16.63 19.48 -1.30
N ILE A 66 17.70 18.70 -1.17
CA ILE A 66 17.64 17.32 -0.69
C ILE A 66 16.94 17.30 0.68
N VAL A 67 15.95 16.44 0.86
CA VAL A 67 15.30 16.22 2.17
C VAL A 67 16.30 15.60 3.11
N THR A 68 16.43 16.18 4.29
CA THR A 68 17.27 15.68 5.37
C THR A 68 16.43 15.02 6.46
N ALA A 69 17.06 14.23 7.34
CA ALA A 69 16.40 13.62 8.49
C ALA A 69 15.72 14.67 9.38
N GLU A 70 16.35 15.84 9.52
CA GLU A 70 15.86 16.98 10.29
C GLU A 70 14.55 17.56 9.73
N ASP A 71 14.36 17.49 8.41
CA ASP A 71 13.12 17.90 7.74
C ASP A 71 11.94 16.96 8.07
N LEU A 72 12.21 15.67 8.33
CA LEU A 72 11.17 14.68 8.65
C LEU A 72 10.62 14.82 10.06
N LEU A 73 11.46 15.26 10.99
CA LEU A 73 11.11 15.37 12.41
C LEU A 73 10.47 16.71 12.78
N GLY A 74 10.42 17.67 11.84
CA GLY A 74 9.92 19.03 12.10
C GLY A 74 10.71 19.78 13.18
N THR A 75 11.95 19.36 13.46
CA THR A 75 12.78 19.90 14.55
C THR A 75 13.64 21.09 14.12
N SER A 76 13.69 21.38 12.82
CA SER A 76 14.32 22.58 12.29
C SER A 76 13.48 23.80 12.69
N LYS A 77 13.94 24.50 13.74
CA LYS A 77 13.46 25.85 14.04
C LYS A 77 13.65 26.66 12.74
N PRO A 78 12.60 27.31 12.20
CA PRO A 78 12.75 28.12 11.01
C PRO A 78 13.93 29.07 11.20
N PRO A 79 14.78 29.29 10.19
CA PRO A 79 15.85 30.28 10.28
C PRO A 79 15.29 31.58 10.86
N ALA A 80 16.00 32.21 11.80
CA ALA A 80 15.55 33.48 12.37
C ALA A 80 15.36 34.50 11.23
N GLY A 81 14.11 34.87 10.93
CA GLY A 81 13.76 35.73 9.79
C GLY A 81 13.12 35.01 8.59
N ALA A 82 12.89 33.70 8.65
CA ALA A 82 12.10 32.98 7.66
C ALA A 82 10.62 33.40 7.80
N THR A 83 10.20 34.38 7.00
CA THR A 83 8.78 34.61 6.71
C THR A 83 8.27 33.38 5.97
N THR A 84 7.52 32.53 6.66
CA THR A 84 6.68 31.53 5.99
C THR A 84 5.59 32.33 5.26
N THR A 85 5.81 32.63 3.98
CA THR A 85 4.74 33.15 3.14
C THR A 85 3.63 32.11 3.18
N PRO A 86 2.43 32.44 3.68
CA PRO A 86 1.33 31.49 3.66
C PRO A 86 1.14 31.01 2.22
N ALA A 87 0.85 29.72 2.05
CA ALA A 87 0.44 29.23 0.73
C ALA A 87 -0.68 30.16 0.23
N PRO A 88 -0.60 30.66 -1.01
CA PRO A 88 -1.58 31.59 -1.53
C PRO A 88 -2.97 30.96 -1.37
N THR A 89 -3.90 31.73 -0.81
CA THR A 89 -5.30 31.30 -0.74
C THR A 89 -5.78 31.02 -2.16
N PRO A 90 -6.41 29.86 -2.43
CA PRO A 90 -6.93 29.55 -3.75
C PRO A 90 -7.80 30.71 -4.25
N ALA A 91 -7.56 31.17 -5.49
CA ALA A 91 -8.31 32.28 -6.08
C ALA A 91 -9.78 31.92 -6.39
N SER A 92 -10.14 30.64 -6.25
CA SER A 92 -11.47 30.10 -6.51
C SER A 92 -11.88 29.16 -5.38
N ASP A 93 -13.18 29.12 -5.08
CA ASP A 93 -13.77 28.15 -4.16
C ASP A 93 -13.85 26.76 -4.83
N PRO A 94 -13.08 25.76 -4.36
CA PRO A 94 -13.09 24.42 -4.95
C PRO A 94 -14.46 23.74 -4.89
N GLU A 95 -15.33 24.10 -3.93
CA GLU A 95 -16.67 23.52 -3.79
C GLU A 95 -17.63 23.96 -4.89
N THR A 96 -17.32 25.07 -5.57
CA THR A 96 -18.10 25.59 -6.70
C THR A 96 -17.52 25.23 -8.06
N GLY A 97 -16.32 24.62 -8.06
CA GLY A 97 -15.62 24.21 -9.28
C GLY A 97 -16.32 23.06 -9.98
N LYS A 98 -16.37 23.11 -11.31
CA LYS A 98 -16.75 21.94 -12.11
C LYS A 98 -15.53 21.05 -12.27
N ALA A 99 -15.67 19.76 -11.93
CA ALA A 99 -14.59 18.80 -12.13
C ALA A 99 -14.28 18.65 -13.63
N ALA A 100 -13.03 18.90 -14.03
CA ALA A 100 -12.55 18.65 -15.38
C ALA A 100 -12.26 17.16 -15.63
N LEU A 101 -11.95 16.43 -14.56
CA LEU A 101 -11.63 15.02 -14.57
C LEU A 101 -12.02 14.42 -13.22
N THR A 102 -12.50 13.17 -13.21
CA THR A 102 -12.78 12.44 -11.99
C THR A 102 -12.11 11.07 -12.04
N MET A 103 -11.73 10.55 -10.88
CA MET A 103 -11.19 9.21 -10.69
C MET A 103 -11.72 8.67 -9.36
N LEU A 104 -11.79 7.35 -9.24
CA LEU A 104 -12.07 6.68 -7.97
C LEU A 104 -10.79 6.02 -7.46
N ALA A 105 -10.74 5.73 -6.17
CA ALA A 105 -9.60 5.09 -5.53
C ALA A 105 -10.07 4.01 -4.56
N ILE A 106 -9.32 2.91 -4.47
CA ILE A 106 -9.64 1.76 -3.63
C ILE A 106 -8.34 1.01 -3.28
N GLY A 107 -8.22 0.53 -2.04
CA GLY A 107 -7.07 -0.23 -1.53
C GLY A 107 -7.54 -1.27 -0.51
N ASP A 108 -6.73 -2.28 -0.22
CA ASP A 108 -7.02 -3.32 0.78
C ASP A 108 -8.41 -3.95 0.58
N TRP A 109 -8.75 -4.23 -0.68
CA TRP A 109 -10.13 -4.51 -1.09
C TRP A 109 -10.38 -5.93 -1.57
N GLY A 110 -9.33 -6.73 -1.77
CA GLY A 110 -9.51 -8.14 -2.08
C GLY A 110 -10.32 -8.86 -0.99
N SER A 111 -10.86 -10.02 -1.31
CA SER A 111 -11.64 -10.79 -0.35
C SER A 111 -11.25 -12.25 -0.38
N THR A 112 -11.37 -12.88 0.79
CA THR A 112 -11.44 -14.33 0.92
C THR A 112 -12.56 -14.88 0.04
N THR A 113 -12.25 -15.90 -0.77
CA THR A 113 -13.23 -16.61 -1.60
C THR A 113 -14.10 -17.54 -0.74
N GLY A 114 -15.26 -17.97 -1.28
CA GLY A 114 -16.08 -19.01 -0.64
C GLY A 114 -16.83 -18.59 0.64
N LYS A 115 -16.85 -17.30 1.00
CA LYS A 115 -17.63 -16.80 2.14
C LYS A 115 -19.12 -17.14 1.95
N LYS A 116 -19.72 -17.79 2.95
CA LYS A 116 -21.16 -18.09 3.01
C LYS A 116 -21.75 -17.46 4.28
N SER A 117 -22.65 -16.49 4.15
CA SER A 117 -23.39 -16.00 5.32
C SER A 117 -24.52 -16.96 5.68
N GLY A 118 -24.85 -17.04 6.97
CA GLY A 118 -26.04 -17.74 7.47
C GLY A 118 -26.73 -16.92 8.55
N SER A 119 -28.02 -17.14 8.76
CA SER A 119 -28.79 -16.54 9.86
C SER A 119 -28.46 -17.19 11.22
N THR A 120 -27.73 -18.30 11.21
CA THR A 120 -27.28 -19.04 12.39
C THR A 120 -25.79 -19.40 12.22
N LEU A 121 -25.12 -19.77 13.33
CA LEU A 121 -23.74 -20.30 13.28
C LEU A 121 -23.66 -21.65 12.56
N ASP A 122 -24.76 -22.38 12.49
CA ASP A 122 -24.81 -23.69 11.84
C ASP A 122 -24.92 -23.56 10.31
N ASP A 123 -25.43 -22.41 9.83
CA ASP A 123 -25.63 -22.13 8.39
C ASP A 123 -24.55 -21.23 7.79
N ALA A 124 -23.83 -20.49 8.64
CA ALA A 124 -22.76 -19.58 8.23
C ALA A 124 -21.45 -20.35 7.99
N GLY A 125 -20.86 -20.18 6.81
CA GLY A 125 -19.53 -20.69 6.47
C GLY A 125 -18.41 -19.82 7.04
N ASP A 126 -17.17 -20.08 6.61
CA ASP A 126 -15.99 -19.32 7.06
C ASP A 126 -16.15 -17.83 6.72
N PRO A 127 -16.13 -16.92 7.71
CA PRO A 127 -16.14 -15.49 7.46
C PRO A 127 -14.86 -14.95 6.79
N GLY A 128 -13.81 -15.77 6.65
CA GLY A 128 -12.47 -15.33 6.26
C GLY A 128 -11.68 -14.76 7.45
N SER A 129 -10.38 -14.51 7.29
CA SER A 129 -9.42 -14.42 8.41
C SER A 129 -9.54 -13.18 9.33
N CYS A 130 -10.03 -12.03 8.86
CA CYS A 130 -10.16 -10.82 9.70
C CYS A 130 -11.54 -10.73 10.40
N CYS A 131 -11.63 -9.88 11.43
CA CYS A 131 -12.86 -9.63 12.21
C CYS A 131 -13.45 -10.84 12.95
N LYS A 132 -12.69 -11.95 13.07
CA LYS A 132 -13.03 -13.08 13.94
C LYS A 132 -12.82 -12.69 15.40
N ARG A 133 -13.87 -12.24 16.10
CA ARG A 133 -13.89 -12.36 17.56
C ARG A 133 -14.38 -13.75 17.89
N PHE A 134 -13.43 -14.64 18.15
CA PHE A 134 -13.73 -15.99 18.56
C PHE A 134 -14.38 -16.00 19.95
N GLY A 135 -15.33 -16.91 20.18
CA GLY A 135 -15.63 -17.39 21.53
C GLY A 135 -14.32 -17.88 22.14
N GLY A 136 -14.09 -17.58 23.42
CA GLY A 136 -12.79 -17.76 24.09
C GLY A 136 -12.22 -19.18 24.06
N SER A 137 -11.98 -19.78 25.23
CA SER A 137 -11.43 -21.14 25.32
C SER A 137 -12.53 -22.21 25.24
N GLY A 138 -12.14 -23.45 24.90
CA GLY A 138 -13.03 -24.62 24.94
C GLY A 138 -13.73 -24.92 23.60
N PRO A 139 -14.91 -25.56 23.60
CA PRO A 139 -15.60 -26.04 22.39
C PRO A 139 -15.98 -24.96 21.35
N ASN A 140 -15.84 -23.69 21.73
CA ASN A 140 -16.15 -22.52 20.91
C ASN A 140 -14.90 -21.72 20.50
N ALA A 141 -13.69 -22.20 20.85
CA ALA A 141 -12.47 -21.67 20.28
C ALA A 141 -12.58 -21.75 18.75
N ASN A 142 -12.29 -20.64 18.08
CA ASN A 142 -12.42 -20.48 16.63
C ASN A 142 -13.86 -20.32 16.06
N LYS A 143 -14.90 -20.17 16.90
CA LYS A 143 -16.28 -19.86 16.45
C LYS A 143 -16.63 -18.40 16.73
N VAL A 144 -17.47 -17.77 15.89
CA VAL A 144 -17.93 -16.38 16.11
C VAL A 144 -18.69 -16.27 17.45
N ASP A 145 -18.28 -15.34 18.32
CA ASP A 145 -18.98 -15.04 19.59
C ASP A 145 -20.26 -14.23 19.34
N THR A 146 -21.40 -14.90 19.17
CA THR A 146 -22.69 -14.25 18.90
C THR A 146 -23.25 -13.44 20.07
N SER A 147 -22.63 -13.49 21.26
CA SER A 147 -23.08 -12.76 22.45
C SER A 147 -22.62 -11.30 22.50
N ARG A 148 -21.66 -10.90 21.66
CA ARG A 148 -21.12 -9.53 21.67
C ARG A 148 -21.78 -8.65 20.61
N PRO A 149 -22.41 -7.52 20.99
CA PRO A 149 -23.17 -6.66 20.07
C PRO A 149 -22.33 -5.99 18.96
N ARG A 150 -20.99 -6.06 19.05
CA ARG A 150 -20.05 -5.47 18.07
C ARG A 150 -19.62 -6.43 16.95
N ILE A 151 -20.15 -7.64 16.88
CA ILE A 151 -19.77 -8.63 15.86
C ILE A 151 -20.91 -8.82 14.87
N LYS A 152 -21.06 -7.85 13.98
CA LYS A 152 -21.48 -8.16 12.61
C LYS A 152 -20.19 -8.46 11.88
N VAL A 153 -19.79 -9.72 11.79
CA VAL A 153 -18.77 -10.08 10.79
C VAL A 153 -19.36 -9.62 9.47
N ASP A 154 -18.73 -8.62 8.85
CA ASP A 154 -19.19 -8.15 7.57
C ASP A 154 -18.72 -9.11 6.47
N TYR A 155 -19.46 -10.22 6.34
CA TYR A 155 -19.34 -11.17 5.23
C TYR A 155 -19.42 -10.49 3.85
N TRP A 156 -19.98 -9.28 3.80
CA TRP A 156 -20.35 -8.55 2.60
C TRP A 156 -19.64 -7.20 2.46
N SER A 157 -18.58 -6.95 3.25
CA SER A 157 -17.84 -5.68 3.24
C SER A 157 -17.39 -5.28 1.84
N GLN A 158 -16.83 -6.23 1.09
CA GLN A 158 -16.46 -6.02 -0.31
C GLN A 158 -17.67 -5.67 -1.21
N LEU A 159 -18.85 -6.27 -0.95
CA LEU A 159 -20.06 -5.90 -1.68
C LEU A 159 -20.48 -4.46 -1.37
N TYR A 160 -20.46 -4.04 -0.10
CA TYR A 160 -20.80 -2.66 0.26
C TYR A 160 -19.83 -1.66 -0.35
N VAL A 161 -18.52 -1.95 -0.31
CA VAL A 161 -17.50 -1.13 -0.99
C VAL A 161 -17.80 -1.06 -2.48
N SER A 162 -18.09 -2.18 -3.15
CA SER A 162 -18.44 -2.18 -4.58
C SER A 162 -19.70 -1.37 -4.90
N THR A 163 -20.72 -1.42 -4.03
CA THR A 163 -21.95 -0.64 -4.18
C THR A 163 -21.68 0.84 -4.07
N ILE A 164 -20.95 1.27 -3.04
CA ILE A 164 -20.62 2.69 -2.84
C ILE A 164 -19.75 3.20 -4.00
N LEU A 165 -18.75 2.42 -4.40
CA LEU A 165 -17.88 2.74 -5.54
C LEU A 165 -18.69 2.93 -6.83
N ALA A 166 -19.67 2.05 -7.09
CA ALA A 166 -20.55 2.14 -8.25
C ALA A 166 -21.52 3.33 -8.17
N GLN A 167 -22.04 3.65 -6.99
CA GLN A 167 -22.88 4.84 -6.76
C GLN A 167 -22.08 6.12 -7.04
N SER A 168 -20.86 6.23 -6.48
CA SER A 168 -19.95 7.33 -6.77
C SER A 168 -19.66 7.45 -8.26
N ALA A 169 -19.40 6.34 -8.95
CA ALA A 169 -19.17 6.37 -10.41
C ALA A 169 -20.38 6.89 -11.20
N GLY A 170 -21.61 6.57 -10.76
CA GLY A 170 -22.84 7.05 -11.39
C GLY A 170 -23.11 8.53 -11.16
N GLU A 171 -22.77 9.03 -9.97
CA GLU A 171 -22.99 10.42 -9.56
C GLU A 171 -21.95 11.39 -10.13
N LEU A 172 -20.68 10.97 -10.21
CA LEU A 172 -19.59 11.82 -10.70
C LEU A 172 -19.82 12.27 -12.16
N LYS A 173 -19.50 13.54 -12.40
CA LYS A 173 -19.52 14.21 -13.72
C LYS A 173 -18.23 15.03 -13.87
N PRO A 174 -17.37 14.74 -14.88
CA PRO A 174 -17.47 13.65 -15.86
C PRO A 174 -17.44 12.25 -15.23
N LYS A 175 -17.78 11.21 -16.00
CA LYS A 175 -17.65 9.80 -15.58
C LYS A 175 -16.19 9.53 -15.17
N PRO A 176 -15.91 8.74 -14.11
CA PRO A 176 -14.54 8.47 -13.70
C PRO A 176 -13.72 7.90 -14.83
N ALA A 177 -12.57 8.52 -15.06
CA ALA A 177 -11.65 8.09 -16.10
C ALA A 177 -10.94 6.80 -15.69
N ARG A 178 -10.62 6.62 -14.41
CA ARG A 178 -9.95 5.45 -13.86
C ARG A 178 -10.49 5.10 -12.48
N VAL A 179 -10.30 3.84 -12.08
CA VAL A 179 -10.25 3.41 -10.68
C VAL A 179 -8.77 3.17 -10.36
N ILE A 180 -8.24 3.80 -9.31
CA ILE A 180 -6.87 3.63 -8.85
C ILE A 180 -6.88 2.58 -7.74
N GLY A 181 -6.28 1.42 -8.01
CA GLY A 181 -6.11 0.33 -7.04
C GLY A 181 -4.78 0.45 -6.32
N HIS A 182 -4.84 0.57 -4.99
CA HIS A 182 -3.69 0.67 -4.09
C HIS A 182 -3.17 -0.70 -3.64
N GLY A 183 -3.41 -1.76 -4.41
CA GLY A 183 -2.97 -3.12 -4.08
C GLY A 183 -3.78 -3.82 -3.00
N ASP A 184 -3.29 -5.00 -2.65
CA ASP A 184 -4.02 -6.02 -1.90
C ASP A 184 -5.34 -6.39 -2.59
N ASN A 185 -5.17 -6.68 -3.88
CA ASN A 185 -6.24 -7.02 -4.81
C ASN A 185 -6.81 -8.42 -4.53
N ILE A 186 -5.95 -9.36 -4.13
CA ILE A 186 -6.26 -10.78 -3.99
C ILE A 186 -5.81 -11.32 -2.62
N TYR A 187 -6.63 -11.09 -1.59
CA TYR A 187 -6.40 -11.67 -0.27
C TYR A 187 -6.62 -13.20 -0.23
N TRP A 188 -5.91 -13.95 0.61
CA TRP A 188 -4.86 -13.51 1.55
C TRP A 188 -3.43 -13.78 1.06
N ASN A 189 -3.24 -14.67 0.09
CA ASN A 189 -1.92 -15.11 -0.34
C ASN A 189 -1.77 -15.00 -1.87
N GLY A 190 -2.49 -14.07 -2.49
CA GLY A 190 -2.45 -13.84 -3.92
C GLY A 190 -3.10 -14.99 -4.68
N ALA A 191 -2.95 -14.97 -6.00
CA ALA A 191 -3.40 -16.04 -6.88
C ALA A 191 -2.28 -17.06 -7.14
N ALA A 192 -2.64 -18.13 -7.84
CA ALA A 192 -1.76 -19.18 -8.28
C ALA A 192 -2.15 -19.62 -9.70
N PRO A 193 -1.29 -20.39 -10.41
CA PRO A 193 -1.54 -20.75 -11.80
C PRO A 193 -2.84 -21.51 -12.02
N GLY A 194 -3.22 -22.35 -11.06
CA GLY A 194 -4.42 -23.17 -11.12
C GLY A 194 -5.71 -22.43 -10.72
N ASP A 195 -5.66 -21.19 -10.25
CA ASP A 195 -6.84 -20.49 -9.74
C ASP A 195 -6.99 -19.01 -10.11
N ILE A 196 -6.03 -18.38 -10.80
CA ILE A 196 -6.10 -16.95 -11.15
C ILE A 196 -7.43 -16.54 -11.79
N ALA A 197 -7.94 -17.34 -12.73
CA ALA A 197 -9.21 -17.05 -13.40
C ALA A 197 -10.39 -17.07 -12.41
N TYR A 198 -10.42 -18.06 -11.51
CA TYR A 198 -11.44 -18.15 -10.47
C TYR A 198 -11.32 -17.00 -9.47
N ARG A 199 -10.11 -16.66 -9.04
CA ARG A 199 -9.87 -15.57 -8.07
C ARG A 199 -10.30 -14.23 -8.65
N MET A 200 -9.91 -13.92 -9.88
CA MET A 200 -10.33 -12.68 -10.54
C MET A 200 -11.84 -12.63 -10.79
N GLU A 201 -12.45 -13.74 -11.21
CA GLU A 201 -13.90 -13.81 -11.39
C GLU A 201 -14.66 -13.53 -10.07
N GLU A 202 -14.30 -14.22 -9.00
CA GLU A 202 -15.04 -14.15 -7.73
C GLU A 202 -14.77 -12.89 -6.92
N THR A 203 -13.56 -12.33 -7.00
CA THR A 203 -13.14 -11.23 -6.11
C THR A 203 -13.06 -9.88 -6.83
N PHE A 204 -13.00 -9.87 -8.16
CA PHE A 204 -12.96 -8.65 -8.96
C PHE A 204 -14.17 -8.55 -9.89
N GLU A 205 -14.34 -9.45 -10.85
CA GLU A 205 -15.33 -9.27 -11.92
C GLU A 205 -16.76 -9.28 -11.39
N LYS A 206 -17.17 -10.31 -10.65
CA LYS A 206 -18.52 -10.39 -10.06
C LYS A 206 -18.80 -9.28 -9.05
N LYS A 207 -17.77 -8.80 -8.36
CA LYS A 207 -17.91 -7.80 -7.29
C LYS A 207 -18.11 -6.40 -7.85
N TYR A 208 -17.40 -6.08 -8.93
CA TYR A 208 -17.43 -4.77 -9.57
C TYR A 208 -18.11 -4.81 -10.95
N ALA A 209 -19.20 -5.58 -11.08
CA ALA A 209 -19.96 -5.78 -12.33
C ALA A 209 -21.05 -4.73 -12.59
N GLN A 210 -21.23 -3.75 -11.70
CA GLN A 210 -22.30 -2.76 -11.81
C GLN A 210 -22.13 -1.91 -13.10
N PRO A 211 -23.21 -1.57 -13.83
CA PRO A 211 -23.13 -0.83 -15.09
C PRO A 211 -22.35 0.49 -15.02
N ALA A 212 -22.42 1.19 -13.88
CA ALA A 212 -21.70 2.45 -13.67
C ALA A 212 -20.17 2.27 -13.72
N LEU A 213 -19.65 1.09 -13.37
CA LEU A 213 -18.23 0.74 -13.38
C LEU A 213 -17.78 0.04 -14.68
N ALA A 214 -18.73 -0.28 -15.58
CA ALA A 214 -18.42 -0.98 -16.82
C ALA A 214 -17.45 -0.16 -17.69
N GLY A 215 -16.41 -0.84 -18.19
CA GLY A 215 -15.37 -0.26 -19.03
C GLY A 215 -14.42 0.74 -18.37
N ILE A 216 -14.62 1.12 -17.10
CA ILE A 216 -13.66 1.99 -16.41
C ILE A 216 -12.41 1.18 -16.12
N LYS A 217 -11.26 1.63 -16.62
CA LYS A 217 -9.98 0.96 -16.40
C LYS A 217 -9.50 1.12 -14.95
N TRP A 218 -9.06 0.01 -14.36
CA TRP A 218 -8.50 -0.14 -13.03
C TRP A 218 -6.98 -0.16 -13.13
N VAL A 219 -6.33 0.81 -12.51
CA VAL A 219 -4.88 1.02 -12.52
C VAL A 219 -4.35 0.56 -11.17
N ASN A 220 -3.75 -0.63 -11.11
CA ASN A 220 -3.45 -1.31 -9.86
C ASN A 220 -1.94 -1.43 -9.59
N VAL A 221 -1.57 -1.47 -8.32
CA VAL A 221 -0.27 -1.95 -7.84
C VAL A 221 -0.42 -3.26 -7.09
N ALA A 222 0.69 -3.93 -6.78
CA ALA A 222 0.70 -5.08 -5.87
C ALA A 222 0.80 -4.59 -4.42
N GLY A 223 0.00 -5.17 -3.54
CA GLY A 223 0.26 -5.21 -2.10
C GLY A 223 0.97 -6.50 -1.68
N ASN A 224 1.23 -6.66 -0.39
CA ASN A 224 1.96 -7.83 0.11
C ASN A 224 1.15 -9.10 -0.08
N HIS A 225 -0.18 -9.04 0.12
CA HIS A 225 -1.03 -10.21 -0.02
C HIS A 225 -1.07 -10.69 -1.46
N ASP A 226 -0.98 -9.79 -2.44
CA ASP A 226 -0.95 -10.11 -3.87
C ASP A 226 0.24 -11.00 -4.27
N ILE A 227 1.37 -10.83 -3.59
CA ILE A 227 2.62 -11.58 -3.82
C ILE A 227 2.88 -12.67 -2.76
N GLY A 228 1.86 -13.01 -1.97
CA GLY A 228 1.88 -14.16 -1.06
C GLY A 228 2.11 -13.83 0.42
N GLY A 229 2.04 -12.56 0.82
CA GLY A 229 2.15 -12.12 2.20
C GLY A 229 1.06 -12.71 3.08
N SER A 230 1.42 -13.67 3.93
CA SER A 230 0.76 -14.15 5.16
C SER A 230 1.16 -15.61 5.40
N ASP A 231 0.80 -16.48 4.46
CA ASP A 231 0.99 -17.93 4.50
C ASP A 231 2.11 -18.35 3.54
N PHE A 232 2.20 -19.63 3.21
CA PHE A 232 3.14 -20.10 2.20
C PHE A 232 2.87 -19.51 0.80
N ILE A 233 3.95 -19.24 0.07
CA ILE A 233 3.90 -18.68 -1.29
C ILE A 233 3.74 -19.79 -2.34
N CYS A 234 4.38 -20.95 -2.14
CA CYS A 234 4.44 -22.01 -3.13
C CYS A 234 3.14 -22.82 -3.21
N GLY A 235 2.64 -23.05 -4.42
CA GLY A 235 1.47 -23.89 -4.66
C GLY A 235 0.59 -23.45 -5.82
N GLU A 236 -0.34 -24.33 -6.18
CA GLU A 236 -1.11 -24.21 -7.43
C GLU A 236 -2.48 -23.53 -7.28
N LYS A 237 -2.98 -23.37 -6.06
CA LYS A 237 -4.31 -22.79 -5.80
C LYS A 237 -4.47 -22.32 -4.36
N ASP A 238 -5.43 -21.43 -4.16
CA ASP A 238 -5.89 -20.93 -2.86
C ASP A 238 -6.17 -22.07 -1.87
N TYR A 239 -5.91 -21.81 -0.59
CA TYR A 239 -6.01 -22.77 0.52
C TYR A 239 -5.19 -24.08 0.38
N SER A 240 -4.32 -24.20 -0.62
CA SER A 240 -3.46 -25.38 -0.83
C SER A 240 -1.99 -25.00 -1.05
N PHE A 241 -1.58 -23.84 -0.56
CA PHE A 241 -0.17 -23.44 -0.52
C PHE A 241 0.62 -24.28 0.48
N TYR A 242 1.89 -24.54 0.17
CA TYR A 242 2.78 -25.42 0.90
C TYR A 242 4.17 -24.80 1.05
N GLU A 243 4.92 -25.28 2.04
CA GLU A 243 6.30 -24.88 2.29
C GLU A 243 7.16 -25.07 1.02
N CYS A 244 7.74 -23.99 0.53
CA CYS A 244 8.62 -24.03 -0.62
C CYS A 244 9.79 -24.99 -0.38
N LYS A 245 10.07 -25.87 -1.34
CA LYS A 245 11.12 -26.89 -1.25
C LYS A 245 12.52 -26.27 -1.09
N ASP A 246 12.76 -25.17 -1.79
CA ASP A 246 14.04 -24.47 -1.81
C ASP A 246 13.86 -23.00 -2.22
N THR A 247 14.94 -22.23 -2.14
CA THR A 247 14.94 -20.80 -2.49
C THR A 247 14.57 -20.55 -3.95
N ALA A 248 14.93 -21.46 -4.86
CA ALA A 248 14.61 -21.29 -6.28
C ALA A 248 13.10 -21.42 -6.52
N GLU A 249 12.43 -22.36 -5.84
CA GLU A 249 10.98 -22.48 -5.89
C GLU A 249 10.29 -21.27 -5.26
N LEU A 250 10.78 -20.78 -4.11
CA LEU A 250 10.25 -19.56 -3.50
C LEU A 250 10.29 -18.38 -4.47
N LEU A 251 11.45 -18.10 -5.07
CA LEU A 251 11.61 -16.96 -5.99
C LEU A 251 10.75 -17.13 -7.25
N LYS A 252 10.63 -18.36 -7.76
CA LYS A 252 9.76 -18.68 -8.89
C LYS A 252 8.30 -18.33 -8.58
N TYR A 253 7.75 -18.78 -7.44
CA TYR A 253 6.36 -18.49 -7.10
C TYR A 253 6.14 -17.03 -6.71
N LEU A 254 7.15 -16.37 -6.14
CA LEU A 254 7.11 -14.93 -5.85
C LEU A 254 6.92 -14.11 -7.15
N ASP A 255 7.70 -14.40 -8.21
CA ASP A 255 7.49 -13.81 -9.54
C ASP A 255 6.12 -14.19 -10.12
N LEU A 256 5.76 -15.47 -10.06
CA LEU A 256 4.54 -15.99 -10.66
C LEU A 256 3.28 -15.34 -10.09
N LYS A 257 3.22 -15.08 -8.78
CA LYS A 257 2.07 -14.42 -8.16
C LYS A 257 1.81 -13.02 -8.71
N PHE A 258 2.88 -12.28 -8.98
CA PHE A 258 2.79 -10.98 -9.64
C PHE A 258 2.37 -11.15 -11.11
N ASP A 259 3.09 -11.99 -11.85
CA ASP A 259 2.90 -12.20 -13.29
C ASP A 259 1.47 -12.62 -13.65
N LEU A 260 0.85 -13.46 -12.83
CA LEU A 260 -0.54 -13.90 -13.02
C LEU A 260 -1.53 -12.74 -13.04
N GLN A 261 -1.33 -11.73 -12.17
CA GLN A 261 -2.14 -10.52 -12.17
C GLN A 261 -1.76 -9.59 -13.32
N ALA A 262 -0.48 -9.49 -13.65
CA ALA A 262 -0.02 -8.63 -14.73
C ALA A 262 -0.48 -9.09 -16.12
N GLN A 263 -0.62 -10.40 -16.29
CA GLN A 263 -1.06 -11.04 -17.54
C GLN A 263 -2.59 -11.18 -17.62
N TYR A 264 -3.33 -10.94 -16.53
CA TYR A 264 -4.77 -11.10 -16.51
C TYR A 264 -5.47 -10.16 -17.51
N LYS A 265 -6.46 -10.73 -18.21
CA LYS A 265 -7.31 -10.03 -19.18
C LYS A 265 -8.75 -10.04 -18.71
N SER A 266 -9.22 -8.87 -18.31
CA SER A 266 -10.60 -8.71 -17.84
C SER A 266 -11.58 -8.93 -19.01
N PRO A 267 -12.63 -9.77 -18.86
CA PRO A 267 -13.69 -9.89 -19.85
C PRO A 267 -14.49 -8.58 -20.04
N ASN A 268 -14.46 -7.68 -19.05
CA ASN A 268 -15.08 -6.36 -19.13
C ASN A 268 -14.14 -5.35 -19.80
N GLN A 269 -13.99 -5.47 -21.13
CA GLN A 269 -13.20 -4.55 -21.97
C GLN A 269 -11.72 -4.42 -21.57
N ASP A 270 -11.10 -5.50 -21.07
CA ASP A 270 -9.71 -5.51 -20.59
C ASP A 270 -9.41 -4.38 -19.59
N ARG A 271 -10.35 -4.14 -18.65
CA ARG A 271 -10.26 -3.03 -17.71
C ARG A 271 -9.23 -3.23 -16.58
N TRP A 272 -8.55 -4.38 -16.49
CA TRP A 272 -7.53 -4.63 -15.47
C TRP A 272 -6.16 -4.19 -15.99
N LEU A 273 -5.51 -3.22 -15.32
CA LEU A 273 -4.18 -2.75 -15.68
C LEU A 273 -3.23 -2.85 -14.48
N MET A 274 -2.27 -3.77 -14.56
CA MET A 274 -1.18 -3.95 -13.60
C MET A 274 0.05 -4.54 -14.32
N LYS A 275 0.59 -3.83 -15.31
CA LYS A 275 1.47 -4.46 -16.32
C LYS A 275 2.91 -4.74 -15.87
N ASP A 276 3.37 -4.13 -14.78
CA ASP A 276 4.73 -4.25 -14.27
C ASP A 276 4.81 -3.68 -12.83
N HIS A 277 5.87 -3.96 -12.09
CA HIS A 277 6.14 -3.40 -10.75
C HIS A 277 6.33 -1.88 -10.79
N TYR A 278 6.60 -1.33 -11.97
CA TYR A 278 6.51 0.10 -12.21
C TYR A 278 5.96 0.43 -13.59
N TYR A 279 5.00 1.35 -13.62
CA TYR A 279 4.54 1.93 -14.86
C TYR A 279 3.79 3.24 -14.68
N VAL A 280 3.76 4.04 -15.76
CA VAL A 280 2.96 5.27 -15.85
C VAL A 280 1.69 5.01 -16.65
N GLU A 281 0.56 5.52 -16.15
CA GLU A 281 -0.70 5.67 -16.89
C GLU A 281 -1.04 7.16 -17.02
N SER A 282 -1.23 7.63 -18.26
CA SER A 282 -1.58 9.03 -18.53
C SER A 282 -3.05 9.16 -18.89
N VAL A 283 -3.71 10.17 -18.33
CA VAL A 283 -5.13 10.47 -18.55
C VAL A 283 -5.29 11.95 -18.87
N LYS A 284 -6.22 12.30 -19.77
CA LYS A 284 -6.59 13.69 -20.07
C LYS A 284 -8.08 13.89 -19.89
N SER A 285 -8.49 15.10 -19.49
CA SER A 285 -9.88 15.55 -19.59
C SER A 285 -10.32 15.59 -21.06
N GLU A 286 -11.63 15.54 -21.29
CA GLU A 286 -12.21 15.52 -22.64
C GLU A 286 -11.82 16.76 -23.47
N ASP A 287 -11.77 17.93 -22.82
CA ASP A 287 -11.33 19.19 -23.42
C ASP A 287 -9.80 19.36 -23.48
N GLY A 288 -9.04 18.40 -22.95
CA GLY A 288 -7.59 18.42 -22.88
C GLY A 288 -7.00 19.47 -21.93
N SER A 289 -7.81 20.19 -21.16
CA SER A 289 -7.36 21.25 -20.22
C SER A 289 -6.59 20.69 -19.03
N VAL A 290 -6.89 19.46 -18.62
CA VAL A 290 -6.24 18.75 -17.52
C VAL A 290 -5.62 17.46 -18.04
N SER A 291 -4.38 17.21 -17.64
CA SER A 291 -3.68 15.94 -17.82
C SER A 291 -3.16 15.43 -16.48
N VAL A 292 -3.21 14.11 -16.30
CA VAL A 292 -2.76 13.44 -15.07
C VAL A 292 -1.87 12.28 -15.46
N ASP A 293 -0.65 12.25 -14.92
CA ASP A 293 0.21 11.06 -14.95
C ASP A 293 0.13 10.34 -13.61
N ILE A 294 -0.21 9.04 -13.65
CA ILE A 294 -0.29 8.15 -12.49
C ILE A 294 0.94 7.24 -12.53
N PHE A 295 1.86 7.45 -11.60
CA PHE A 295 3.06 6.65 -11.40
C PHE A 295 2.74 5.52 -10.42
N ASN A 296 2.71 4.28 -10.91
CA ASN A 296 2.35 3.10 -10.12
C ASN A 296 3.64 2.41 -9.70
N LEU A 297 3.92 2.33 -8.40
CA LEU A 297 5.17 1.82 -7.85
C LEU A 297 4.94 0.65 -6.90
N ASP A 298 5.85 -0.31 -6.94
CA ASP A 298 5.94 -1.37 -5.94
C ASP A 298 6.58 -0.85 -4.64
N THR A 299 5.89 -1.08 -3.53
CA THR A 299 6.33 -0.67 -2.19
C THR A 299 6.47 -1.85 -1.23
N ASN A 300 6.42 -3.09 -1.71
CA ASN A 300 6.46 -4.28 -0.86
C ASN A 300 7.74 -4.40 -0.03
N HIS A 301 8.77 -3.60 -0.32
CA HIS A 301 9.93 -3.47 0.55
C HIS A 301 9.67 -2.77 1.89
N ALA A 302 8.43 -2.41 2.21
CA ALA A 302 8.09 -1.69 3.44
C ALA A 302 8.60 -2.45 4.68
N ASP A 303 9.03 -1.70 5.70
CA ASP A 303 9.62 -2.24 6.92
C ASP A 303 8.57 -2.85 7.85
N SER A 304 7.32 -2.38 7.75
CA SER A 304 6.17 -3.00 8.42
C SER A 304 5.19 -3.56 7.40
N HIS A 305 4.65 -4.75 7.68
CA HIS A 305 3.64 -5.48 6.89
C HIS A 305 4.04 -5.93 5.48
N GLY A 306 5.02 -5.28 4.83
CA GLY A 306 5.48 -5.64 3.50
C GLY A 306 6.41 -6.85 3.51
N LEU A 307 7.70 -6.58 3.32
CA LEU A 307 8.72 -7.57 3.00
C LEU A 307 8.75 -8.72 4.01
N GLN A 308 8.66 -8.38 5.29
CA GLN A 308 8.70 -9.35 6.37
C GLN A 308 7.55 -10.36 6.26
N GLN A 309 6.32 -9.92 5.97
CA GLN A 309 5.18 -10.83 5.88
C GLN A 309 5.28 -11.77 4.67
N VAL A 310 5.80 -11.28 3.56
CA VAL A 310 6.01 -12.07 2.34
C VAL A 310 7.14 -13.08 2.56
N CYS A 311 8.32 -12.61 2.97
CA CYS A 311 9.50 -13.47 3.05
C CYS A 311 9.51 -14.42 4.25
N CYS A 312 8.91 -14.05 5.39
CA CYS A 312 8.82 -14.96 6.53
C CYS A 312 7.78 -16.06 6.36
N GLN A 313 6.67 -15.82 5.66
CA GLN A 313 5.56 -16.79 5.51
C GLN A 313 5.05 -17.31 6.86
N CYS A 314 4.96 -16.40 7.83
CA CYS A 314 4.85 -16.73 9.24
C CYS A 314 3.63 -17.58 9.61
N TYR A 315 2.46 -17.31 9.01
CA TYR A 315 1.30 -18.14 9.25
C TYR A 315 1.46 -19.55 8.67
N GLY A 316 2.22 -19.72 7.59
CA GLY A 316 2.57 -21.03 7.04
C GLY A 316 3.41 -21.83 8.03
N TYR A 317 4.55 -21.28 8.45
CA TYR A 317 5.46 -21.96 9.37
C TYR A 317 4.88 -22.17 10.77
N SER A 318 4.03 -21.25 11.27
CA SER A 318 3.36 -21.42 12.57
C SER A 318 2.57 -22.74 12.68
N LYS A 319 2.04 -23.25 11.56
CA LYS A 319 1.32 -24.52 11.49
C LYS A 319 2.27 -25.71 11.64
N LEU A 320 3.51 -25.58 11.18
CA LEU A 320 4.54 -26.61 11.27
C LEU A 320 5.18 -26.61 12.66
N THR A 321 5.59 -25.44 13.15
CA THR A 321 6.27 -25.27 14.44
C THR A 321 5.34 -25.40 15.64
N LYS A 322 4.02 -25.26 15.43
CA LYS A 322 3.00 -25.19 16.49
C LYS A 322 3.19 -24.00 17.44
N THR A 323 3.86 -22.95 16.98
CA THR A 323 4.03 -21.70 17.73
C THR A 323 3.28 -20.57 17.04
N PRO A 324 2.59 -19.68 17.77
CA PRO A 324 1.82 -18.60 17.15
C PRO A 324 2.67 -17.66 16.30
N CYS A 325 2.11 -17.23 15.17
CA CYS A 325 2.64 -16.10 14.42
C CYS A 325 2.36 -14.79 15.19
N THR A 326 3.40 -14.00 15.42
CA THR A 326 3.35 -12.71 16.13
C THR A 326 3.39 -11.52 15.20
N GLY A 327 3.85 -11.71 13.96
CA GLY A 327 4.07 -10.64 12.98
C GLY A 327 5.36 -9.86 13.19
N ASN A 328 6.23 -10.29 14.10
CA ASN A 328 7.53 -9.69 14.40
C ASN A 328 8.68 -10.68 14.23
N GLU A 329 8.47 -11.75 13.47
CA GLU A 329 9.47 -12.80 13.25
C GLU A 329 10.65 -12.26 12.47
N GLU A 330 11.85 -12.55 12.95
CA GLU A 330 13.09 -12.10 12.35
C GLU A 330 13.76 -13.23 11.56
N PRO A 331 14.63 -12.92 10.58
CA PRO A 331 15.38 -13.93 9.85
C PRO A 331 16.19 -14.83 10.78
N GLY A 332 15.91 -16.15 10.73
CA GLY A 332 16.50 -17.14 11.62
C GLY A 332 15.53 -17.69 12.67
N ASP A 333 14.40 -17.03 12.88
CA ASP A 333 13.30 -17.61 13.67
C ASP A 333 12.67 -18.78 12.94
N ALA A 334 12.25 -19.81 13.66
CA ALA A 334 11.61 -20.99 13.06
C ALA A 334 10.32 -20.66 12.29
N ASN A 335 9.65 -19.56 12.65
CA ASN A 335 8.47 -19.06 11.94
C ASN A 335 8.79 -18.10 10.79
N CYS A 336 10.06 -17.76 10.54
CA CYS A 336 10.47 -16.93 9.41
C CYS A 336 11.32 -17.75 8.44
N ALA A 337 10.75 -18.10 7.29
CA ALA A 337 11.41 -18.94 6.28
C ALA A 337 11.97 -20.26 6.86
N GLY A 338 11.31 -20.82 7.89
CA GLY A 338 11.76 -22.05 8.56
C GLY A 338 13.08 -21.90 9.34
N GLY A 339 13.53 -20.67 9.59
CA GLY A 339 14.85 -20.34 10.13
C GLY A 339 15.95 -20.21 9.07
N ASP A 340 15.61 -20.35 7.77
CA ASP A 340 16.57 -20.20 6.67
C ASP A 340 16.80 -18.72 6.33
N LYS A 341 17.89 -18.17 6.88
CA LYS A 341 18.33 -16.79 6.62
C LYS A 341 18.69 -16.55 5.16
N ALA A 342 19.21 -17.56 4.44
CA ALA A 342 19.61 -17.40 3.05
C ALA A 342 18.37 -17.31 2.16
N MET A 343 17.37 -18.16 2.39
CA MET A 343 16.08 -18.09 1.70
C MET A 343 15.37 -16.75 1.96
N PHE A 344 15.33 -16.30 3.21
CA PHE A 344 14.76 -14.98 3.54
C PHE A 344 15.49 -13.85 2.80
N ASN A 345 16.82 -13.83 2.85
CA ASN A 345 17.61 -12.76 2.23
C ASN A 345 17.45 -12.76 0.70
N ALA A 346 17.37 -13.93 0.05
CA ALA A 346 17.11 -14.00 -1.38
C ALA A 346 15.73 -13.43 -1.76
N CYS A 347 14.70 -13.75 -0.97
CA CYS A 347 13.37 -13.13 -1.12
C CYS A 347 13.41 -11.61 -0.93
N LYS A 348 14.10 -11.16 0.13
CA LYS A 348 14.28 -9.75 0.44
C LYS A 348 14.95 -9.01 -0.71
N ASP A 349 16.06 -9.53 -1.23
CA ASP A 349 16.83 -8.91 -2.31
C ASP A 349 16.00 -8.77 -3.60
N LYS A 350 15.12 -9.75 -3.87
CA LYS A 350 14.17 -9.68 -4.98
C LYS A 350 13.18 -8.53 -4.83
N ILE A 351 12.53 -8.42 -3.68
CA ILE A 351 11.54 -7.36 -3.38
C ILE A 351 12.20 -5.97 -3.36
N ASP A 352 13.38 -5.85 -2.75
CA ASP A 352 14.16 -4.61 -2.77
C ASP A 352 14.55 -4.22 -4.20
N GLY A 353 14.89 -5.20 -5.04
CA GLY A 353 15.18 -5.00 -6.46
C GLY A 353 14.00 -4.41 -7.22
N TRP A 354 12.79 -4.92 -7.00
CA TRP A 354 11.56 -4.37 -7.60
C TRP A 354 11.33 -2.93 -7.18
N ALA A 355 11.34 -2.66 -5.87
CA ALA A 355 11.09 -1.32 -5.37
C ALA A 355 12.17 -0.31 -5.80
N LYS A 356 13.44 -0.72 -5.86
CA LYS A 356 14.51 0.10 -6.43
C LYS A 356 14.25 0.43 -7.90
N ALA A 357 13.91 -0.56 -8.71
CA ALA A 357 13.58 -0.35 -10.12
C ALA A 357 12.38 0.60 -10.28
N SER A 358 11.38 0.51 -9.40
CA SER A 358 10.22 1.39 -9.40
C SER A 358 10.57 2.83 -9.04
N LEU A 359 11.38 3.05 -8.01
CA LEU A 359 11.86 4.38 -7.63
C LEU A 359 12.73 5.02 -8.73
N ASP A 360 13.65 4.25 -9.33
CA ASP A 360 14.49 4.71 -10.43
C ASP A 360 13.64 5.07 -11.67
N GLY A 361 12.63 4.24 -11.97
CA GLY A 361 11.68 4.48 -13.04
C GLY A 361 10.86 5.74 -12.82
N ALA A 362 10.31 5.91 -11.63
CA ALA A 362 9.53 7.09 -11.25
C ALA A 362 10.38 8.35 -11.30
N ALA A 363 11.61 8.34 -10.80
CA ALA A 363 12.50 9.50 -10.84
C ALA A 363 12.74 9.96 -12.28
N ARG A 364 12.99 9.00 -13.18
CA ARG A 364 13.21 9.27 -14.62
C ARG A 364 11.98 9.88 -15.28
N ASP A 365 10.78 9.39 -14.99
CA ASP A 365 9.58 9.78 -15.72
C ASP A 365 8.89 11.01 -15.08
N LEU A 366 8.98 11.18 -13.75
CA LEU A 366 8.57 12.41 -13.06
C LEU A 366 9.33 13.62 -13.60
N ALA A 367 10.64 13.49 -13.80
CA ALA A 367 11.49 14.54 -14.38
C ALA A 367 11.09 14.93 -15.82
N LYS A 368 10.41 14.03 -16.55
CA LYS A 368 9.93 14.26 -17.93
C LYS A 368 8.47 14.68 -18.00
N SER A 369 7.70 14.46 -16.94
CA SER A 369 6.25 14.63 -16.96
C SER A 369 5.86 16.12 -16.97
N THR A 370 5.14 16.50 -18.01
CA THR A 370 4.52 17.81 -18.18
C THR A 370 3.03 17.79 -17.83
N ALA A 371 2.54 16.74 -17.18
CA ALA A 371 1.13 16.62 -16.81
C ALA A 371 0.73 17.71 -15.81
N THR A 372 -0.54 18.17 -15.91
CA THR A 372 -1.13 19.15 -15.01
C THR A 372 -1.07 18.68 -13.56
N TYR A 373 -1.38 17.40 -13.34
CA TYR A 373 -1.25 16.74 -12.03
C TYR A 373 -0.42 15.47 -12.17
N LYS A 374 0.26 15.11 -11.08
CA LYS A 374 1.04 13.89 -10.96
C LYS A 374 0.54 13.15 -9.72
N ILE A 375 0.20 11.87 -9.88
CA ILE A 375 -0.27 11.01 -8.79
C ILE A 375 0.74 9.89 -8.62
N ILE A 376 1.16 9.62 -7.40
CA ILE A 376 1.90 8.41 -7.05
C ILE A 376 0.90 7.43 -6.45
N ASN A 377 0.83 6.25 -7.03
CA ASN A 377 0.02 5.12 -6.58
C ASN A 377 0.93 4.04 -6.02
N THR A 378 0.72 3.70 -4.75
CA THR A 378 1.48 2.68 -4.02
C THR A 378 0.54 1.95 -3.05
N HIS A 379 0.96 0.79 -2.58
CA HIS A 379 0.24 0.09 -1.53
C HIS A 379 0.59 0.62 -0.14
N TYR A 380 1.88 0.67 0.18
CA TYR A 380 2.32 1.17 1.48
C TYR A 380 2.49 2.68 1.49
N SER A 381 2.00 3.30 2.56
CA SER A 381 2.33 4.69 2.87
C SER A 381 3.78 4.79 3.35
N PRO A 382 4.62 5.63 2.72
CA PRO A 382 5.98 5.87 3.20
C PRO A 382 6.02 6.37 4.64
N HIS A 383 5.06 7.19 5.06
CA HIS A 383 5.07 7.80 6.40
C HIS A 383 4.78 6.81 7.53
N PHE A 384 4.05 5.73 7.25
CA PHE A 384 3.56 4.80 8.28
C PHE A 384 4.27 3.45 8.26
N HIS A 385 4.83 3.04 7.12
CA HIS A 385 5.34 1.68 6.94
C HIS A 385 6.82 1.61 6.61
N MET A 386 7.49 2.76 6.48
CA MET A 386 8.91 2.82 6.12
C MET A 386 9.72 3.47 7.23
N GLY A 387 10.90 2.92 7.47
CA GLY A 387 11.96 3.52 8.26
C GLY A 387 12.55 4.73 7.55
N GLU A 388 13.26 5.54 8.32
CA GLU A 388 13.78 6.85 7.91
C GLU A 388 14.50 6.86 6.55
N PRO A 389 15.42 5.92 6.22
CA PRO A 389 16.11 5.96 4.93
C PRO A 389 15.18 5.81 3.73
N LYS A 390 14.18 4.93 3.83
CA LYS A 390 13.20 4.70 2.77
C LYS A 390 12.20 5.86 2.69
N MET A 391 11.79 6.42 3.83
CA MET A 391 11.01 7.66 3.85
C MET A 391 11.72 8.79 3.11
N LEU A 392 13.00 9.04 3.40
CA LEU A 392 13.79 10.08 2.74
C LEU A 392 13.87 9.87 1.22
N ALA A 393 14.03 8.63 0.76
CA ALA A 393 14.00 8.31 -0.67
C ALA A 393 12.68 8.75 -1.32
N TRP A 394 11.54 8.50 -0.66
CA TRP A 394 10.21 8.93 -1.13
C TRP A 394 10.03 10.45 -1.14
N TYR A 395 10.46 11.14 -0.09
CA TYR A 395 10.37 12.59 -0.08
C TYR A 395 11.27 13.22 -1.14
N ASN A 396 12.46 12.66 -1.37
CA ASN A 396 13.36 13.14 -2.43
C ASN A 396 12.79 12.89 -3.83
N LEU A 397 12.05 11.81 -4.03
CA LEU A 397 11.37 11.52 -5.30
C LEU A 397 10.27 12.54 -5.64
N THR A 398 9.62 13.09 -4.62
CA THR A 398 8.37 13.87 -4.75
C THR A 398 8.51 15.37 -4.55
N LYS A 399 9.75 15.84 -4.39
CA LYS A 399 10.08 17.24 -4.15
C LYS A 399 10.03 18.12 -5.39
#